data_AF-A0A9P4TCD4-F1
#
_entry.id   AF-A0A9P4TCD4-F1
#
_cell.length_a   1.000
_cell.length_b   1.000
_cell.length_c   1.000
_cell.angle_alpha   90.00
_cell.angle_beta   90.00
_cell.angle_gamma   90.00
#
_symmetry.space_group_name_H-M   'P 1'
#
loop_
_entity.id
_entity.type
_entity.pdbx_description
1 polymer ?
#
loop_
_entity_poly.entity_id
_entity_poly.type
_entity_poly.pdbx_seq_one_letter_code
_entity_poly.pdbx_strand_id
1 'polypeptide(L)'
;MPMASKTFSELQEEEYTSTTVGTITCTAPIPFGGEEQWLYFPDDGKFDLSRGSQRRMVVECDKERHNHSGFMFDPDSAILIVVDMQNYFVHPQYRDHAAGLKAVEPTLRVIERCRKEGIQIAWLNWGLTENDLKTMAPAIQRGFHKTLGWHVGLGAQLPGNQGRCLFKRTWNAELYDPFKKVAQPGDLFFDKTRMSGLWSTSEPLHEYLRAVDKKTLIFTGVNTDQCVFGTVSDAYSYGWDCVLLDDCTGTMTGLGAQAVAEYNIAQNMGLREAEIIPTVIDDFLPSLTLSISWKKDEAELGNTIKPKHLQSAPAIALHEDTNPGSARDSHPTYVVTLTDPDAPSRDNPKWSEMCHWIATNVSVIPRTFSILPLPEHDLVEYNLKDHSSPDDVIEYKPPGPPPETGKHRYVFLVFAPKNGTTEALHLSVPKNRQHWGTGEEGGGVRN
;
A
#
# COMPACT_ATOMS: atom_id res chain seq x y z
N MET A 1 54.58 -53.45 -22.73
CA MET A 1 53.90 -54.27 -21.69
C MET A 1 53.38 -53.35 -20.60
N PRO A 2 52.21 -53.66 -20.05
CA PRO A 2 51.20 -52.69 -19.63
C PRO A 2 51.07 -52.58 -18.11
N MET A 3 50.40 -51.54 -17.65
CA MET A 3 49.45 -51.51 -16.52
C MET A 3 49.15 -50.03 -16.23
N ALA A 4 47.94 -49.57 -15.90
CA ALA A 4 46.58 -50.05 -16.03
C ALA A 4 45.73 -48.80 -15.72
N SER A 5 44.57 -48.66 -16.37
CA SER A 5 43.59 -47.63 -16.04
C SER A 5 43.15 -47.74 -14.58
N LYS A 6 43.01 -46.61 -13.90
CA LYS A 6 42.05 -46.50 -12.80
C LYS A 6 41.05 -45.38 -13.08
N THR A 7 39.82 -45.79 -12.84
CA THR A 7 38.50 -45.23 -13.14
C THR A 7 38.19 -43.97 -12.34
N PHE A 8 37.37 -43.11 -12.95
CA PHE A 8 36.54 -42.10 -12.30
C PHE A 8 35.58 -42.77 -11.30
N SER A 9 36.02 -43.00 -10.06
CA SER A 9 35.15 -43.29 -8.91
C SER A 9 36.04 -43.38 -7.67
N GLU A 10 36.23 -42.26 -6.96
CA GLU A 10 36.68 -42.14 -5.57
C GLU A 10 37.19 -40.70 -5.35
N LEU A 11 36.28 -39.74 -5.35
CA LEU A 11 36.46 -38.53 -4.56
C LEU A 11 35.42 -38.64 -3.45
N GLN A 12 35.91 -38.95 -2.25
CA GLN A 12 35.13 -38.89 -1.03
C GLN A 12 34.53 -37.49 -0.92
N GLU A 13 33.23 -37.44 -0.62
CA GLU A 13 32.56 -36.24 -0.13
C GLU A 13 33.33 -35.73 1.08
N GLU A 14 34.08 -34.65 0.90
CA GLU A 14 34.45 -33.79 2.01
C GLU A 14 33.14 -33.21 2.55
N GLU A 15 32.79 -33.58 3.79
CA GLU A 15 31.74 -32.94 4.57
C GLU A 15 32.01 -31.42 4.56
N TYR A 16 31.25 -30.69 3.76
CA TYR A 16 31.09 -29.25 3.92
C TYR A 16 30.38 -29.01 5.25
N THR A 17 31.16 -28.97 6.32
CA THR A 17 30.72 -28.41 7.59
C THR A 17 30.52 -26.91 7.37
N SER A 18 29.25 -26.53 7.17
CA SER A 18 28.81 -25.14 7.19
C SER A 18 29.22 -24.54 8.54
N THR A 19 30.36 -23.86 8.55
CA THR A 19 30.79 -23.05 9.67
C THR A 19 30.16 -21.69 9.46
N THR A 20 29.11 -21.38 10.23
CA THR A 20 28.60 -20.01 10.34
C THR A 20 29.70 -19.15 10.95
N VAL A 21 30.45 -18.43 10.11
CA VAL A 21 31.33 -17.36 10.55
C VAL A 21 30.41 -16.20 10.94
N GLY A 22 30.48 -15.79 12.20
CA GLY A 22 29.49 -14.99 12.92
C GLY A 22 28.80 -13.87 12.14
N THR A 23 27.54 -13.61 12.49
CA THR A 23 26.77 -12.44 12.05
C THR A 23 27.55 -11.18 12.41
N ILE A 24 28.10 -10.48 11.42
CA ILE A 24 28.65 -9.15 11.62
C ILE A 24 27.47 -8.22 11.87
N THR A 25 27.27 -7.79 13.11
CA THR A 25 26.35 -6.70 13.43
C THR A 25 26.92 -5.42 12.84
N CYS A 26 26.33 -4.93 11.75
CA CYS A 26 26.67 -3.63 11.20
C CYS A 26 26.18 -2.55 12.17
N THR A 27 27.08 -1.96 12.94
CA THR A 27 26.80 -0.83 13.86
C THR A 27 26.98 0.52 13.17
N ALA A 28 27.56 0.52 11.96
CA ALA A 28 27.77 1.75 11.21
C ALA A 28 26.43 2.30 10.69
N PRO A 29 26.23 3.62 10.70
CA PRO A 29 25.07 4.24 10.07
C PRO A 29 25.00 3.88 8.58
N ILE A 30 23.83 3.46 8.13
CA ILE A 30 23.57 3.07 6.74
C ILE A 30 23.01 4.29 5.99
N PRO A 31 23.72 4.83 4.99
CA PRO A 31 23.26 5.99 4.24
C PRO A 31 22.21 5.60 3.19
N PHE A 32 21.21 6.47 3.02
CA PHE A 32 20.23 6.44 1.93
C PHE A 32 20.30 7.75 1.14
N GLY A 33 20.33 7.66 -0.19
CA GLY A 33 20.38 8.84 -1.06
C GLY A 33 21.78 9.22 -1.54
N GLY A 34 21.84 10.29 -2.35
CA GLY A 34 23.05 10.81 -2.99
C GLY A 34 23.70 11.92 -2.16
N GLU A 35 23.60 13.17 -2.62
CA GLU A 35 24.13 14.35 -1.90
C GLU A 35 23.29 14.71 -0.67
N GLU A 36 21.98 14.43 -0.70
CA GLU A 36 21.02 14.69 0.38
C GLU A 36 20.74 13.39 1.17
N GLN A 37 21.69 12.96 1.99
CA GLN A 37 21.62 11.65 2.65
C GLN A 37 20.72 11.63 3.89
N TRP A 38 19.94 10.55 4.01
CA TRP A 38 19.45 10.08 5.30
C TRP A 38 20.40 9.04 5.87
N LEU A 39 20.37 8.83 7.19
CA LEU A 39 21.10 7.76 7.85
C LEU A 39 20.13 6.86 8.59
N TYR A 40 20.32 5.55 8.51
CA TYR A 40 19.68 4.60 9.42
C TYR A 40 20.72 4.09 10.41
N PHE A 41 20.38 4.12 11.70
CA PHE A 41 21.24 3.67 12.79
C PHE A 41 20.76 2.27 13.23
N PRO A 42 21.45 1.18 12.86
CA PRO A 42 20.97 -0.18 13.14
C PRO A 42 20.88 -0.51 14.63
N ASP A 43 21.77 0.07 15.43
CA ASP A 43 21.83 -0.15 16.90
C ASP A 43 20.58 0.40 17.59
N ASP A 44 20.17 1.61 17.21
CA ASP A 44 18.99 2.26 17.76
C ASP A 44 17.71 1.88 17.00
N GLY A 45 17.84 1.40 15.76
CA GLY A 45 16.75 1.17 14.82
C GLY A 45 16.05 2.45 14.36
N LYS A 46 16.77 3.59 14.29
CA LYS A 46 16.19 4.90 13.96
C LYS A 46 16.71 5.45 12.64
N PHE A 47 15.87 6.20 11.93
CA PHE A 47 16.29 7.00 10.79
C PHE A 47 16.66 8.43 11.21
N ASP A 48 17.59 9.07 10.51
CA ASP A 48 17.91 10.49 10.62
C ASP A 48 17.73 11.12 9.24
N LEU A 49 16.63 11.86 9.10
CA LEU A 49 16.23 12.61 7.92
C LEU A 49 16.76 14.05 7.96
N SER A 50 17.44 14.45 9.05
CA SER A 50 17.85 15.84 9.28
C SER A 50 19.01 16.32 8.41
N ARG A 51 19.61 15.42 7.63
CA ARG A 51 20.76 15.72 6.75
C ARG A 51 21.91 16.40 7.51
N GLY A 52 22.14 15.97 8.75
CA GLY A 52 23.20 16.48 9.62
C GLY A 52 22.88 17.79 10.34
N SER A 53 21.61 18.22 10.37
CA SER A 53 21.21 19.43 11.07
C SER A 53 21.57 19.40 12.56
N GLN A 54 21.95 20.57 13.09
CA GLN A 54 22.21 20.76 14.51
C GLN A 54 20.92 20.64 15.34
N ARG A 55 19.79 21.08 14.77
CA ARG A 55 18.49 21.00 15.41
C ARG A 55 17.76 19.74 14.91
N ARG A 56 17.43 18.85 15.85
CA ARG A 56 16.76 17.58 15.55
C ARG A 56 15.61 17.36 16.52
N MET A 57 14.44 17.05 15.98
CA MET A 57 13.35 16.46 16.74
C MET A 57 13.39 14.94 16.60
N VAL A 58 13.16 14.23 17.69
CA VAL A 58 13.10 12.77 17.73
C VAL A 58 11.64 12.34 17.84
N VAL A 59 11.24 11.41 16.98
CA VAL A 59 9.95 10.72 17.03
C VAL A 59 10.21 9.26 17.32
N GLU A 60 9.57 8.74 18.36
CA GLU A 60 9.62 7.32 18.69
C GLU A 60 8.47 6.61 17.99
N CYS A 61 8.73 5.41 17.48
CA CYS A 61 7.77 4.56 16.81
C CYS A 61 7.76 3.17 17.45
N ASP A 62 6.62 2.50 17.38
CA ASP A 62 6.55 1.09 17.74
C ASP A 62 7.29 0.25 16.70
N LYS A 63 8.41 -0.34 17.12
CA LYS A 63 9.27 -1.16 16.26
C LYS A 63 8.55 -2.40 15.72
N GLU A 64 7.62 -2.97 16.48
CA GLU A 64 6.84 -4.13 16.04
C GLU A 64 5.88 -3.77 14.90
N ARG A 65 5.44 -2.50 14.84
CA ARG A 65 4.51 -2.02 13.82
C ARG A 65 5.19 -1.43 12.59
N HIS A 66 6.37 -0.83 12.74
CA HIS A 66 6.97 -0.01 11.69
C HIS A 66 8.35 -0.49 11.22
N ASN A 67 8.86 -1.63 11.71
CA ASN A 67 10.22 -2.15 11.43
C ASN A 67 11.37 -1.20 11.81
N HIS A 68 11.08 -0.06 12.45
CA HIS A 68 12.03 0.90 12.98
C HIS A 68 11.49 1.46 14.30
N SER A 69 12.39 1.85 15.22
CA SER A 69 12.05 2.36 16.55
C SER A 69 11.77 3.87 16.57
N GLY A 70 11.97 4.56 15.46
CA GLY A 70 11.73 5.99 15.36
C GLY A 70 12.49 6.66 14.22
N PHE A 71 12.42 7.98 14.19
CA PHE A 71 13.19 8.80 13.26
C PHE A 71 13.47 10.19 13.83
N MET A 72 14.46 10.86 13.26
CA MET A 72 14.79 12.26 13.53
C MET A 72 14.63 13.10 12.28
N PHE A 73 14.23 14.36 12.47
CA PHE A 73 14.13 15.32 11.38
C PHE A 73 14.47 16.73 11.88
N ASP A 74 14.83 17.62 10.96
CA ASP A 74 15.05 19.03 11.26
C ASP A 74 13.71 19.79 11.21
N PRO A 75 13.21 20.32 12.34
CA PRO A 75 11.95 21.05 12.39
C PRO A 75 11.93 22.32 11.53
N ASP A 76 13.09 22.97 11.29
CA ASP A 76 13.16 24.19 10.49
C ASP A 76 12.92 23.89 9.00
N SER A 77 13.32 22.69 8.57
CA SER A 77 13.07 22.15 7.22
C SER A 77 11.72 21.42 7.08
N ALA A 78 10.97 21.29 8.17
CA ALA A 78 9.70 20.57 8.22
C ALA A 78 8.48 21.50 8.09
N ILE A 79 7.34 20.91 7.73
CA ILE A 79 6.04 21.58 7.67
C ILE A 79 4.92 20.58 7.97
N LEU A 80 3.92 21.02 8.74
CA LEU A 80 2.69 20.27 8.97
C LEU A 80 1.65 20.64 7.91
N ILE A 81 1.13 19.66 7.19
CA ILE A 81 0.09 19.81 6.18
C ILE A 81 -1.19 19.18 6.72
N VAL A 82 -2.18 20.03 7.04
CA VAL A 82 -3.50 19.61 7.52
C VAL A 82 -4.46 19.60 6.33
N VAL A 83 -4.87 18.41 5.90
CA VAL A 83 -5.63 18.20 4.66
C VAL A 83 -7.13 18.17 4.93
N ASP A 84 -7.87 19.07 4.26
CA ASP A 84 -9.33 19.06 4.11
C ASP A 84 -10.14 18.92 5.41
N MET A 85 -9.63 19.43 6.53
CA MET A 85 -10.40 19.55 7.78
C MET A 85 -11.43 20.69 7.68
N GLN A 86 -12.26 20.64 6.64
CA GLN A 86 -13.30 21.61 6.28
C GLN A 86 -14.68 21.12 6.71
N ASN A 87 -15.62 22.07 6.87
CA ASN A 87 -17.00 21.76 7.26
C ASN A 87 -17.64 20.70 6.35
N TYR A 88 -17.44 20.77 5.04
CA TYR A 88 -18.02 19.84 4.07
C TYR A 88 -17.65 18.36 4.32
N PHE A 89 -16.46 18.11 4.85
CA PHE A 89 -15.95 16.75 5.05
C PHE A 89 -16.24 16.24 6.47
N VAL A 90 -16.05 17.08 7.49
CA VAL A 90 -16.03 16.62 8.90
C VAL A 90 -17.26 17.06 9.69
N HIS A 91 -17.97 18.11 9.28
CA HIS A 91 -19.10 18.61 10.07
C HIS A 91 -20.25 17.58 10.08
N PRO A 92 -20.80 17.22 11.26
CA PRO A 92 -21.89 16.22 11.40
C PRO A 92 -23.18 16.53 10.61
N GLN A 93 -23.28 17.75 10.06
CA GLN A 93 -24.40 18.16 9.21
C GLN A 93 -24.35 17.50 7.84
N TYR A 94 -23.16 17.19 7.31
CA TYR A 94 -23.00 16.58 5.99
C TYR A 94 -22.93 15.06 6.07
N ARG A 95 -22.24 14.53 7.07
CA ARG A 95 -21.99 13.08 7.21
C ARG A 95 -21.51 12.74 8.61
N ASP A 96 -21.69 11.48 8.98
CA ASP A 96 -21.06 10.89 10.16
C ASP A 96 -19.64 10.45 9.82
N HIS A 97 -18.67 11.37 9.92
CA HIS A 97 -17.25 11.09 9.70
C HIS A 97 -16.57 10.72 11.01
N ALA A 98 -16.97 9.58 11.60
CA ALA A 98 -16.50 9.17 12.93
C ALA A 98 -14.97 9.07 13.05
N ALA A 99 -14.28 8.60 12.01
CA ALA A 99 -12.81 8.53 11.98
C ALA A 99 -12.18 9.92 11.91
N GLY A 100 -12.68 10.80 11.03
CA GLY A 100 -12.21 12.18 10.91
C GLY A 100 -12.45 13.00 12.18
N LEU A 101 -13.58 12.79 12.87
CA LEU A 101 -13.86 13.41 14.16
C LEU A 101 -12.90 12.93 15.26
N LYS A 102 -12.53 11.64 15.28
CA LYS A 102 -11.53 11.09 16.21
C LYS A 102 -10.15 11.70 15.99
N ALA A 103 -9.80 12.03 14.74
CA ALA A 103 -8.53 12.66 14.38
C ALA A 103 -8.41 14.14 14.80
N VAL A 104 -9.52 14.81 15.16
CA VAL A 104 -9.53 16.25 15.49
C VAL A 104 -8.61 16.56 16.66
N GLU A 105 -8.86 15.96 17.81
CA GLU A 105 -8.15 16.27 19.05
C GLU A 105 -6.66 15.91 18.99
N PRO A 106 -6.24 14.74 18.45
CA PRO A 106 -4.83 14.47 18.15
C PRO A 106 -4.19 15.53 17.26
N THR A 107 -4.85 15.93 16.17
CA THR A 107 -4.33 16.94 15.25
C THR A 107 -4.14 18.30 15.94
N LEU A 108 -5.05 18.70 16.83
CA LEU A 108 -4.92 19.95 17.60
C LEU A 108 -3.69 19.94 18.51
N ARG A 109 -3.39 18.81 19.17
CA ARG A 109 -2.16 18.65 19.97
C ARG A 109 -0.90 18.73 19.11
N VAL A 110 -0.94 18.12 17.92
CA VAL A 110 0.17 18.20 16.96
C VAL A 110 0.39 19.64 16.50
N ILE A 111 -0.66 20.38 16.15
CA ILE A 111 -0.57 21.81 15.78
C ILE A 111 0.08 22.61 16.92
N GLU A 112 -0.34 22.39 18.16
CA GLU A 112 0.26 23.05 19.32
C GLU A 112 1.75 22.73 19.46
N ARG A 113 2.13 21.46 19.29
CA ARG A 113 3.54 21.04 19.35
C ARG A 113 4.35 21.64 18.21
N CYS A 114 3.86 21.58 16.97
CA CYS A 114 4.51 22.17 15.80
C CYS A 114 4.80 23.66 16.03
N ARG A 115 3.84 24.42 16.58
CA ARG A 115 4.04 25.84 16.90
C ARG A 115 5.11 26.07 17.94
N LYS A 116 5.14 25.27 19.02
CA LYS A 116 6.20 25.35 20.04
C LYS A 116 7.58 25.11 19.45
N GLU A 117 7.65 24.29 18.41
CA GLU A 117 8.89 23.93 17.72
C GLU A 117 9.17 24.81 16.49
N GLY A 118 8.33 25.79 16.17
CA GLY A 118 8.50 26.65 15.00
C GLY A 118 8.23 25.97 13.65
N ILE A 119 7.63 24.78 13.64
CA ILE A 119 7.19 24.09 12.43
C ILE A 119 5.98 24.84 11.86
N GLN A 120 6.06 25.21 10.57
CA GLN A 120 4.96 25.91 9.89
C GLN A 120 3.73 25.02 9.74
N ILE A 121 2.54 25.63 9.80
CA ILE A 121 1.25 24.97 9.59
C ILE A 121 0.72 25.37 8.22
N ALA A 122 0.43 24.40 7.37
CA ALA A 122 -0.21 24.57 6.08
C ALA A 122 -1.59 23.92 6.07
N TRP A 123 -2.61 24.73 5.85
CA TRP A 123 -3.99 24.29 5.62
C TRP A 123 -4.17 24.03 4.12
N LEU A 124 -4.24 22.76 3.74
CA LEU A 124 -4.43 22.36 2.35
C LEU A 124 -5.88 21.92 2.15
N ASN A 125 -6.66 22.74 1.46
CA ASN A 125 -8.11 22.62 1.45
C ASN A 125 -8.68 22.71 0.04
N TRP A 126 -9.83 22.07 -0.22
CA TRP A 126 -10.58 22.33 -1.44
C TRP A 126 -11.07 23.79 -1.49
N GLY A 127 -10.75 24.46 -2.59
CA GLY A 127 -11.15 25.85 -2.80
C GLY A 127 -11.30 26.17 -4.27
N LEU A 128 -12.47 25.91 -4.82
CA LEU A 128 -12.76 26.10 -6.25
C LEU A 128 -13.13 27.54 -6.60
N THR A 129 -12.73 27.94 -7.80
CA THR A 129 -13.21 29.12 -8.51
C THR A 129 -14.03 28.72 -9.74
N GLU A 130 -14.66 29.69 -10.39
CA GLU A 130 -15.35 29.45 -11.65
C GLU A 130 -14.42 29.00 -12.77
N ASN A 131 -13.17 29.48 -12.75
CA ASN A 131 -12.19 29.06 -13.75
C ASN A 131 -11.81 27.59 -13.55
N ASP A 132 -11.59 27.19 -12.29
CA ASP A 132 -11.23 25.81 -11.96
C ASP A 132 -12.33 24.83 -12.39
N LEU A 133 -13.60 25.18 -12.16
CA LEU A 133 -14.71 24.32 -12.56
C LEU A 133 -14.83 24.20 -14.09
N LYS A 134 -14.50 25.26 -14.84
CA LYS A 134 -14.52 25.26 -16.31
C LYS A 134 -13.39 24.44 -16.92
N THR A 135 -12.21 24.44 -16.32
CA THR A 135 -11.01 23.75 -16.82
C THR A 135 -10.81 22.37 -16.18
N MET A 136 -11.66 21.99 -15.23
CA MET A 136 -11.56 20.72 -14.53
C MET A 136 -11.72 19.54 -15.48
N ALA A 137 -10.80 18.58 -15.37
CA ALA A 137 -10.88 17.35 -16.13
C ALA A 137 -12.17 16.58 -15.78
N PRO A 138 -12.89 15.99 -16.76
CA PRO A 138 -14.13 15.26 -16.51
C PRO A 138 -14.01 14.13 -15.48
N ALA A 139 -12.85 13.46 -15.43
CA ALA A 139 -12.59 12.38 -14.47
C ALA A 139 -12.70 12.85 -13.01
N ILE A 140 -12.34 14.11 -12.73
CA ILE A 140 -12.41 14.70 -11.40
C ILE A 140 -13.84 15.12 -11.09
N GLN A 141 -14.53 15.75 -12.04
CA GLN A 141 -15.94 16.10 -11.87
C GLN A 141 -16.81 14.86 -11.64
N ARG A 142 -16.48 13.74 -12.30
CA ARG A 142 -17.17 12.47 -12.10
C ARG A 142 -17.13 12.00 -10.65
N GLY A 143 -15.99 12.09 -9.98
CA GLY A 143 -15.83 11.65 -8.57
C GLY A 143 -16.77 12.36 -7.60
N PHE A 144 -17.33 13.49 -8.01
CA PHE A 144 -18.27 14.30 -7.22
C PHE A 144 -19.65 14.38 -7.86
N HIS A 145 -19.95 13.56 -8.86
CA HIS A 145 -21.19 13.69 -9.64
C HIS A 145 -22.40 13.13 -8.89
N LYS A 146 -23.45 13.94 -8.75
CA LYS A 146 -24.63 13.59 -7.92
C LYS A 146 -25.34 12.31 -8.37
N THR A 147 -25.48 12.12 -9.68
CA THR A 147 -26.18 10.94 -10.22
C THR A 147 -25.35 9.65 -10.10
N LEU A 148 -24.09 9.73 -9.68
CA LEU A 148 -23.15 8.61 -9.59
C LEU A 148 -22.81 8.24 -8.15
N GLY A 149 -23.74 8.50 -7.24
CA GLY A 149 -23.61 8.14 -5.83
C GLY A 149 -22.97 9.21 -4.95
N TRP A 150 -22.53 10.34 -5.52
CA TRP A 150 -22.12 11.47 -4.68
C TRP A 150 -23.32 12.30 -4.24
N HIS A 151 -23.26 12.92 -3.07
CA HIS A 151 -24.41 13.62 -2.49
C HIS A 151 -24.64 15.00 -3.13
N VAL A 152 -23.57 15.71 -3.56
CA VAL A 152 -23.65 17.05 -4.19
C VAL A 152 -22.53 17.31 -5.20
N GLY A 153 -22.88 17.76 -6.41
CA GLY A 153 -21.92 18.18 -7.45
C GLY A 153 -21.00 19.33 -7.03
N LEU A 154 -19.74 19.32 -7.50
CA LEU A 154 -18.82 20.45 -7.33
C LEU A 154 -19.44 21.75 -7.85
N GLY A 155 -19.35 22.82 -7.05
CA GLY A 155 -19.91 24.12 -7.39
C GLY A 155 -21.45 24.22 -7.36
N ALA A 156 -22.19 23.16 -7.04
CA ALA A 156 -23.63 23.25 -6.84
C ALA A 156 -23.96 24.07 -5.59
N GLN A 157 -25.05 24.84 -5.63
CA GLN A 157 -25.53 25.60 -4.48
C GLN A 157 -26.03 24.66 -3.38
N LEU A 158 -25.46 24.77 -2.18
CA LEU A 158 -25.90 24.01 -1.01
C LEU A 158 -27.05 24.72 -0.29
N PRO A 159 -27.86 23.98 0.50
CA PRO A 159 -29.00 24.56 1.21
C PRO A 159 -28.63 25.69 2.17
N GLY A 160 -29.56 26.63 2.36
CA GLY A 160 -29.38 27.78 3.25
C GLY A 160 -28.16 28.63 2.88
N ASN A 161 -27.42 29.08 3.89
CA ASN A 161 -26.28 29.99 3.72
C ASN A 161 -24.92 29.26 3.60
N GLN A 162 -24.94 27.97 3.22
CA GLN A 162 -23.73 27.13 3.16
C GLN A 162 -22.81 27.46 1.97
N GLY A 163 -23.34 28.17 0.97
CA GLY A 163 -22.64 28.56 -0.26
C GLY A 163 -22.55 27.41 -1.28
N ARG A 164 -21.69 27.58 -2.29
CA ARG A 164 -21.47 26.57 -3.34
C ARG A 164 -20.49 25.50 -2.87
N CYS A 165 -20.78 24.25 -3.21
CA CYS A 165 -19.99 23.08 -2.83
C CYS A 165 -18.51 23.25 -3.20
N LEU A 166 -17.66 23.26 -2.16
CA LEU A 166 -16.21 23.38 -2.21
C LEU A 166 -15.67 24.65 -2.90
N PHE A 167 -16.49 25.69 -3.01
CA PHE A 167 -16.07 26.98 -3.57
C PHE A 167 -15.37 27.85 -2.53
N LYS A 168 -14.36 28.60 -2.95
CA LYS A 168 -13.65 29.54 -2.07
C LYS A 168 -14.62 30.49 -1.37
N ARG A 169 -14.33 30.79 -0.10
CA ARG A 169 -15.09 31.76 0.73
C ARG A 169 -16.56 31.36 0.93
N THR A 170 -16.82 30.06 1.01
CA THR A 170 -18.13 29.51 1.37
C THR A 170 -18.01 28.73 2.67
N TRP A 171 -19.05 28.73 3.49
CA TRP A 171 -19.01 28.08 4.81
C TRP A 171 -18.61 26.61 4.74
N ASN A 172 -19.11 25.87 3.74
CA ASN A 172 -18.78 24.45 3.58
C ASN A 172 -17.27 24.23 3.27
N ALA A 173 -16.62 25.18 2.61
CA ALA A 173 -15.19 25.16 2.32
C ALA A 173 -14.34 25.84 3.41
N GLU A 174 -14.94 26.36 4.48
CA GLU A 174 -14.17 26.86 5.62
C GLU A 174 -13.67 25.71 6.49
N LEU A 175 -12.59 25.95 7.23
CA LEU A 175 -12.11 25.06 8.27
C LEU A 175 -13.24 24.70 9.25
N TYR A 176 -13.27 23.44 9.65
CA TYR A 176 -14.16 22.96 10.70
C TYR A 176 -13.86 23.69 12.03
N ASP A 177 -14.91 24.02 12.78
CA ASP A 177 -14.86 24.97 13.91
C ASP A 177 -13.67 24.80 14.89
N PRO A 178 -13.28 23.60 15.32
CA PRO A 178 -12.10 23.41 16.18
C PRO A 178 -10.80 23.91 15.53
N PHE A 179 -10.60 23.65 14.24
CA PHE A 179 -9.43 24.11 13.48
C PHE A 179 -9.49 25.61 13.20
N LYS A 180 -10.68 26.12 12.88
CA LYS A 180 -10.90 27.56 12.69
C LYS A 180 -10.52 28.37 13.94
N LYS A 181 -10.77 27.84 15.14
CA LYS A 181 -10.41 28.49 16.41
C LYS A 181 -8.90 28.52 16.68
N VAL A 182 -8.16 27.52 16.20
CA VAL A 182 -6.70 27.47 16.40
C VAL A 182 -5.93 28.07 15.25
N ALA A 183 -6.52 28.29 14.08
CA ALA A 183 -5.86 28.96 12.96
C ALA A 183 -5.38 30.38 13.36
N GLN A 184 -4.14 30.73 13.00
CA GLN A 184 -3.49 31.97 13.43
C GLN A 184 -2.89 32.74 12.24
N PRO A 185 -2.72 34.08 12.36
CA PRO A 185 -1.87 34.83 11.44
C PRO A 185 -0.46 34.22 11.38
N GLY A 186 0.00 33.89 10.18
CA GLY A 186 1.28 33.20 9.97
C GLY A 186 1.13 31.74 9.53
N ASP A 187 -0.03 31.12 9.75
CA ASP A 187 -0.37 29.86 9.09
C ASP A 187 -0.52 30.08 7.57
N LEU A 188 -0.21 29.05 6.79
CA LEU A 188 -0.29 29.06 5.33
C LEU A 188 -1.61 28.43 4.89
N PHE A 189 -2.24 29.00 3.86
CA PHE A 189 -3.50 28.49 3.31
C PHE A 189 -3.35 28.24 1.82
N PHE A 190 -3.56 27.00 1.41
CA PHE A 190 -3.47 26.57 0.02
C PHE A 190 -4.81 25.97 -0.42
N ASP A 191 -5.33 26.51 -1.51
CA ASP A 191 -6.51 25.96 -2.16
C ASP A 191 -6.09 24.95 -3.22
N LYS A 192 -6.58 23.71 -3.12
CA LYS A 192 -6.44 22.69 -4.14
C LYS A 192 -7.73 22.50 -4.91
N THR A 193 -7.59 21.99 -6.13
CA THR A 193 -8.70 21.74 -7.07
C THR A 193 -8.83 20.27 -7.44
N ARG A 194 -8.06 19.41 -6.77
CA ARG A 194 -7.96 17.96 -6.98
C ARG A 194 -7.86 17.25 -5.62
N MET A 195 -7.85 15.91 -5.66
CA MET A 195 -7.61 15.09 -4.46
C MET A 195 -6.28 15.46 -3.82
N SER A 196 -5.19 15.39 -4.58
CA SER A 196 -3.87 15.83 -4.16
C SER A 196 -3.72 17.34 -4.27
N GLY A 197 -2.99 17.95 -3.33
CA GLY A 197 -2.52 19.35 -3.43
C GLY A 197 -1.19 19.52 -4.15
N LEU A 198 -0.59 18.42 -4.63
CA LEU A 198 0.74 18.38 -5.24
C LEU A 198 0.72 17.73 -6.63
N TRP A 199 -0.45 17.54 -7.22
CA TRP A 199 -0.64 16.86 -8.52
C TRP A 199 0.06 17.55 -9.71
N SER A 200 0.54 18.79 -9.53
CA SER A 200 1.28 19.55 -10.53
C SER A 200 2.35 20.41 -9.86
N THR A 201 3.45 20.65 -10.56
CA THR A 201 4.53 21.55 -10.10
C THR A 201 4.09 23.01 -10.01
N SER A 202 2.98 23.37 -10.66
CA SER A 202 2.36 24.70 -10.60
C SER A 202 1.35 24.87 -9.46
N GLU A 203 1.16 23.85 -8.61
CA GLU A 203 0.27 24.01 -7.45
C GLU A 203 0.91 24.96 -6.43
N PRO A 204 0.12 25.86 -5.79
CA PRO A 204 0.65 26.83 -4.84
C PRO A 204 1.43 26.22 -3.67
N LEU A 205 1.01 25.05 -3.18
CA LEU A 205 1.73 24.32 -2.15
C LEU A 205 3.08 23.82 -2.69
N HIS A 206 3.10 23.23 -3.89
CA HIS A 206 4.34 22.73 -4.51
C HIS A 206 5.36 23.86 -4.71
N GLU A 207 4.93 24.99 -5.29
CA GLU A 207 5.79 26.16 -5.50
C GLU A 207 6.35 26.70 -4.18
N TYR A 208 5.51 26.79 -3.13
CA TYR A 208 5.94 27.22 -1.81
C TYR A 208 6.98 26.28 -1.22
N LEU A 209 6.70 24.97 -1.17
CA LEU A 209 7.59 23.97 -0.58
C LEU A 209 8.98 23.97 -1.23
N ARG A 210 9.05 24.16 -2.56
CA ARG A 210 10.31 24.29 -3.29
C ARG A 210 11.01 25.62 -3.00
N ALA A 211 10.27 26.73 -2.97
CA ALA A 211 10.85 28.06 -2.74
C ALA A 211 11.49 28.21 -1.36
N VAL A 212 10.93 27.55 -0.34
CA VAL A 212 11.44 27.57 1.04
C VAL A 212 12.26 26.33 1.42
N ASP A 213 12.60 25.51 0.43
CA ASP A 213 13.41 24.27 0.56
C ASP A 213 12.97 23.35 1.70
N LYS A 214 11.67 23.10 1.82
CA LYS A 214 11.14 22.13 2.78
C LYS A 214 11.52 20.71 2.37
N LYS A 215 11.98 19.92 3.34
CA LYS A 215 12.46 18.54 3.14
C LYS A 215 11.46 17.52 3.69
N THR A 216 10.96 17.74 4.90
CA THR A 216 10.05 16.82 5.59
C THR A 216 8.63 17.37 5.61
N LEU A 217 7.68 16.59 5.10
CA LEU A 217 6.25 16.92 5.08
C LEU A 217 5.50 15.99 6.04
N ILE A 218 4.84 16.58 7.04
CA ILE A 218 4.05 15.86 8.04
C ILE A 218 2.58 16.00 7.68
N PHE A 219 1.86 14.89 7.52
CA PHE A 219 0.49 14.87 7.00
C PHE A 219 -0.52 14.45 8.06
N THR A 220 -1.62 15.19 8.09
CA THR A 220 -2.83 14.89 8.88
C THR A 220 -4.09 15.22 8.08
N GLY A 221 -5.25 14.83 8.58
CA GLY A 221 -6.54 15.24 8.04
C GLY A 221 -7.32 14.12 7.35
N VAL A 222 -8.18 14.49 6.39
CA VAL A 222 -9.14 13.55 5.79
C VAL A 222 -9.20 13.69 4.26
N ASN A 223 -9.59 12.66 3.51
CA ASN A 223 -9.68 11.26 3.91
C ASN A 223 -8.33 10.56 3.75
N THR A 224 -8.00 9.64 4.67
CA THR A 224 -6.71 8.92 4.68
C THR A 224 -6.36 8.32 3.32
N ASP A 225 -7.27 7.57 2.70
CA ASP A 225 -7.09 6.86 1.42
C ASP A 225 -7.33 7.72 0.17
N GLN A 226 -7.74 8.98 0.32
CA GLN A 226 -8.06 9.86 -0.81
C GLN A 226 -7.17 11.10 -0.85
N CYS A 227 -7.62 12.22 -0.28
CA CYS A 227 -6.89 13.48 -0.38
C CYS A 227 -5.56 13.45 0.36
N VAL A 228 -5.50 12.74 1.50
CA VAL A 228 -4.26 12.56 2.26
C VAL A 228 -3.31 11.66 1.48
N PHE A 229 -3.70 10.41 1.19
CA PHE A 229 -2.86 9.46 0.42
C PHE A 229 -2.44 10.00 -0.94
N GLY A 230 -3.34 10.65 -1.68
CA GLY A 230 -3.02 11.27 -2.97
C GLY A 230 -1.94 12.35 -2.84
N THR A 231 -2.04 13.21 -1.81
CA THR A 231 -1.01 14.24 -1.57
C THR A 231 0.30 13.62 -1.11
N VAL A 232 0.27 12.60 -0.23
CA VAL A 232 1.47 11.87 0.23
C VAL A 232 2.16 11.16 -0.93
N SER A 233 1.41 10.51 -1.81
CA SER A 233 1.92 9.79 -2.97
C SER A 233 2.62 10.71 -3.96
N ASP A 234 2.00 11.86 -4.28
CA ASP A 234 2.66 12.87 -5.11
C ASP A 234 3.88 13.45 -4.40
N ALA A 235 3.79 13.77 -3.10
CA ALA A 235 4.91 14.28 -2.32
C ALA A 235 6.12 13.33 -2.36
N TYR A 236 5.87 12.04 -2.14
CA TYR A 236 6.88 11.00 -2.21
C TYR A 236 7.49 10.92 -3.61
N SER A 237 6.66 10.93 -4.65
CA SER A 237 7.10 10.89 -6.06
C SER A 237 7.96 12.08 -6.45
N TYR A 238 7.70 13.25 -5.86
CA TYR A 238 8.51 14.45 -6.03
C TYR A 238 9.74 14.50 -5.11
N GLY A 239 9.94 13.50 -4.25
CA GLY A 239 11.15 13.31 -3.45
C GLY A 239 11.18 14.02 -2.10
N TRP A 240 10.02 14.30 -1.49
CA TRP A 240 9.95 14.77 -0.10
C TRP A 240 9.96 13.61 0.89
N ASP A 241 10.48 13.87 2.09
CA ASP A 241 10.38 12.93 3.21
C ASP A 241 8.95 13.01 3.77
N CYS A 242 8.16 11.95 3.62
CA CYS A 242 6.76 11.93 4.01
C CYS A 242 6.56 11.27 5.37
N VAL A 243 5.87 11.96 6.28
CA VAL A 243 5.47 11.43 7.59
C VAL A 243 3.95 11.51 7.69
N LEU A 244 3.27 10.37 7.82
CA LEU A 244 1.84 10.33 8.11
C LEU A 244 1.63 10.12 9.61
N LEU A 245 0.76 10.92 10.23
CA LEU A 245 0.31 10.69 11.60
C LEU A 245 -1.04 9.97 11.56
N ASP A 246 -1.01 8.65 11.75
CA ASP A 246 -2.16 7.75 11.59
C ASP A 246 -3.34 8.14 12.51
N ASP A 247 -3.05 8.45 13.77
CA ASP A 247 -4.04 8.91 14.76
C ASP A 247 -4.61 10.31 14.49
N CYS A 248 -4.00 11.04 13.56
CA CYS A 248 -4.43 12.35 13.08
C CYS A 248 -5.07 12.27 11.68
N THR A 249 -5.42 11.07 11.21
CA THR A 249 -6.14 10.88 9.95
C THR A 249 -7.37 10.01 10.11
N GLY A 250 -8.29 10.08 9.14
CA GLY A 250 -9.42 9.17 9.11
C GLY A 250 -10.12 9.13 7.75
N THR A 251 -10.76 8.01 7.45
CA THR A 251 -11.62 7.87 6.26
C THR A 251 -12.96 7.21 6.57
N MET A 252 -13.91 7.42 5.66
CA MET A 252 -15.22 6.79 5.65
C MET A 252 -15.39 5.75 4.54
N THR A 253 -14.36 5.50 3.73
CA THR A 253 -14.44 4.57 2.58
C THR A 253 -14.79 3.14 3.01
N GLY A 254 -14.42 2.73 4.23
CA GLY A 254 -14.62 1.36 4.72
C GLY A 254 -13.65 0.36 4.05
N LEU A 255 -14.00 -0.93 4.07
CA LEU A 255 -13.28 -1.99 3.32
C LEU A 255 -11.76 -2.04 3.55
N GLY A 256 -11.30 -1.75 4.77
CA GLY A 256 -9.87 -1.74 5.08
C GLY A 256 -9.08 -0.60 4.43
N ALA A 257 -9.73 0.37 3.76
CA ALA A 257 -9.05 1.42 2.99
C ALA A 257 -8.05 2.24 3.81
N GLN A 258 -8.36 2.54 5.08
CA GLN A 258 -7.44 3.23 5.97
C GLN A 258 -6.18 2.40 6.21
N ALA A 259 -6.32 1.12 6.57
CA ALA A 259 -5.20 0.23 6.84
C ALA A 259 -4.31 0.06 5.59
N VAL A 260 -4.91 -0.11 4.40
CA VAL A 260 -4.17 -0.21 3.14
C VAL A 260 -3.40 1.08 2.82
N ALA A 261 -4.03 2.24 3.00
CA ALA A 261 -3.36 3.52 2.77
C ALA A 261 -2.19 3.75 3.73
N GLU A 262 -2.40 3.53 5.03
CA GLU A 262 -1.35 3.62 6.05
C GLU A 262 -0.20 2.64 5.78
N TYR A 263 -0.54 1.41 5.41
CA TYR A 263 0.43 0.37 5.07
C TYR A 263 1.29 0.72 3.85
N ASN A 264 0.66 1.18 2.77
CA ASN A 264 1.36 1.61 1.56
C ASN A 264 2.33 2.76 1.84
N ILE A 265 1.94 3.68 2.71
CA ILE A 265 2.79 4.81 3.14
C ILE A 265 3.96 4.33 4.02
N ALA A 266 3.72 3.43 4.96
CA ALA A 266 4.75 2.98 5.90
C ALA A 266 5.84 2.09 5.25
N GLN A 267 5.47 1.26 4.27
CA GLN A 267 6.33 0.18 3.79
C GLN A 267 7.00 0.41 2.43
N ASN A 268 6.69 1.51 1.74
CA ASN A 268 6.96 1.64 0.32
C ASN A 268 6.41 0.43 -0.47
N MET A 269 5.07 0.31 -0.48
CA MET A 269 4.33 -0.67 -1.28
C MET A 269 4.59 -2.15 -0.91
N GLY A 270 4.47 -2.44 0.38
CA GLY A 270 3.58 -3.48 0.88
C GLY A 270 3.92 -4.97 0.77
N LEU A 271 5.08 -5.38 0.27
CA LEU A 271 5.45 -6.81 0.25
C LEU A 271 6.66 -7.16 1.13
N ARG A 272 7.35 -6.14 1.66
CA ARG A 272 8.57 -6.31 2.46
C ARG A 272 8.29 -6.53 3.95
N GLU A 273 7.22 -5.97 4.52
CA GLU A 273 6.86 -6.13 5.94
C GLU A 273 6.53 -7.58 6.30
N ALA A 274 5.73 -8.24 5.47
CA ALA A 274 5.41 -9.65 5.63
C ALA A 274 6.57 -10.58 5.23
N GLU A 275 7.77 -10.02 4.97
CA GLU A 275 8.96 -10.70 4.48
C GLU A 275 8.62 -11.58 3.25
N ILE A 276 7.69 -11.17 2.39
CA ILE A 276 7.36 -11.90 1.15
C ILE A 276 8.40 -11.57 0.08
N ILE A 277 8.79 -10.30 0.01
CA ILE A 277 10.02 -9.88 -0.67
C ILE A 277 11.10 -9.68 0.41
N PRO A 278 12.28 -10.30 0.30
CA PRO A 278 12.74 -11.17 -0.80
C PRO A 278 12.47 -12.67 -0.57
N THR A 279 11.89 -13.06 0.57
CA THR A 279 11.90 -14.47 1.03
C THR A 279 11.18 -15.43 0.09
N VAL A 280 10.08 -15.00 -0.53
CA VAL A 280 9.23 -15.83 -1.40
C VAL A 280 9.39 -15.46 -2.86
N ILE A 281 9.47 -14.16 -3.16
CA ILE A 281 9.63 -13.65 -4.53
C ILE A 281 10.54 -12.43 -4.57
N ASP A 282 11.07 -12.16 -5.76
CA ASP A 282 11.76 -10.92 -6.08
C ASP A 282 10.79 -9.74 -6.24
N ASP A 283 11.35 -8.53 -6.15
CA ASP A 283 10.63 -7.29 -6.43
C ASP A 283 10.10 -7.26 -7.86
N PHE A 284 8.84 -6.86 -8.04
CA PHE A 284 8.14 -6.91 -9.31
C PHE A 284 7.13 -5.76 -9.45
N LEU A 285 6.80 -5.42 -10.71
CA LEU A 285 5.73 -4.48 -11.01
C LEU A 285 4.40 -5.24 -11.10
N PRO A 286 3.41 -4.96 -10.22
CA PRO A 286 2.12 -5.64 -10.26
C PRO A 286 1.34 -5.24 -11.53
N SER A 287 0.78 -6.22 -12.21
CA SER A 287 -0.04 -6.04 -13.42
C SER A 287 -1.49 -6.51 -13.26
N LEU A 288 -1.78 -7.27 -12.20
CA LEU A 288 -3.07 -7.89 -11.92
C LEU A 288 -3.38 -7.81 -10.43
N THR A 289 -4.65 -7.66 -10.10
CA THR A 289 -5.17 -7.84 -8.74
C THR A 289 -5.79 -9.23 -8.61
N LEU A 290 -5.42 -9.95 -7.55
CA LEU A 290 -5.91 -11.28 -7.22
C LEU A 290 -6.90 -11.20 -6.05
N SER A 291 -8.12 -11.69 -6.26
CA SER A 291 -9.13 -11.85 -5.22
C SER A 291 -9.34 -13.32 -4.89
N ILE A 292 -9.31 -13.67 -3.60
CA ILE A 292 -9.43 -15.05 -3.13
C ILE A 292 -10.47 -15.09 -2.03
N SER A 293 -11.46 -15.97 -2.18
CA SER A 293 -12.55 -16.09 -1.21
C SER A 293 -12.88 -17.53 -0.87
N TRP A 294 -13.14 -17.77 0.41
CA TRP A 294 -13.77 -18.97 0.94
C TRP A 294 -15.22 -18.66 1.32
N LYS A 295 -15.97 -19.69 1.74
CA LYS A 295 -17.39 -19.52 2.15
C LYS A 295 -17.60 -18.53 3.31
N LYS A 296 -16.56 -18.26 4.12
CA LYS A 296 -16.68 -17.49 5.38
C LYS A 296 -15.65 -16.37 5.53
N ASP A 297 -14.59 -16.36 4.74
CA ASP A 297 -13.51 -15.37 4.81
C ASP A 297 -12.94 -15.14 3.41
N GLU A 298 -12.17 -14.08 3.26
CA GLU A 298 -11.42 -13.72 2.06
C GLU A 298 -9.95 -13.49 2.39
N ALA A 299 -9.05 -13.80 1.46
CA ALA A 299 -7.64 -13.48 1.62
C ALA A 299 -7.43 -11.99 1.36
N GLU A 300 -6.88 -11.30 2.35
CA GLU A 300 -6.44 -9.92 2.22
C GLU A 300 -4.96 -9.87 2.60
N LEU A 301 -4.24 -8.87 2.09
CA LEU A 301 -2.83 -8.71 2.40
C LEU A 301 -2.64 -8.51 3.92
N GLY A 302 -1.96 -9.46 4.56
CA GLY A 302 -1.65 -9.41 5.99
C GLY A 302 -2.77 -9.84 6.95
N ASN A 303 -3.94 -10.27 6.45
CA ASN A 303 -5.02 -10.70 7.34
C ASN A 303 -4.77 -12.10 7.96
N THR A 304 -5.39 -12.38 9.11
CA THR A 304 -5.29 -13.69 9.78
C THR A 304 -6.61 -14.45 9.65
N ILE A 305 -6.58 -15.60 8.96
CA ILE A 305 -7.75 -16.46 8.77
C ILE A 305 -7.60 -17.76 9.58
N LYS A 306 -8.70 -18.26 10.14
CA LYS A 306 -8.69 -19.50 10.92
C LYS A 306 -8.59 -20.72 9.98
N PRO A 307 -7.68 -21.69 10.22
CA PRO A 307 -7.51 -22.87 9.36
C PRO A 307 -8.81 -23.62 9.05
N LYS A 308 -9.74 -23.72 10.01
CA LYS A 308 -11.05 -24.37 9.83
C LYS A 308 -11.93 -23.75 8.74
N HIS A 309 -11.67 -22.51 8.32
CA HIS A 309 -12.40 -21.85 7.23
C HIS A 309 -11.74 -22.07 5.85
N LEU A 310 -10.51 -22.60 5.84
CA LEU A 310 -9.65 -22.77 4.67
C LEU A 310 -9.63 -24.22 4.14
N GLN A 311 -10.52 -25.08 4.65
CA GLN A 311 -10.47 -26.54 4.42
C GLN A 311 -10.86 -26.95 2.99
N SER A 312 -11.58 -26.10 2.28
CA SER A 312 -11.87 -26.26 0.85
C SER A 312 -11.05 -25.28 0.03
N ALA A 313 -10.72 -25.62 -1.22
CA ALA A 313 -10.09 -24.69 -2.15
C ALA A 313 -10.93 -23.41 -2.28
N PRO A 314 -10.29 -22.22 -2.35
CA PRO A 314 -11.00 -20.96 -2.52
C PRO A 314 -11.51 -20.76 -3.94
N ALA A 315 -12.48 -19.87 -4.09
CA ALA A 315 -12.78 -19.25 -5.38
C ALA A 315 -11.71 -18.19 -5.69
N ILE A 316 -11.19 -18.20 -6.91
CA ILE A 316 -10.23 -17.21 -7.42
C ILE A 316 -10.92 -16.30 -8.43
N ALA A 317 -10.63 -15.01 -8.34
CA ALA A 317 -10.89 -14.04 -9.40
C ALA A 317 -9.62 -13.23 -9.68
N LEU A 318 -9.25 -13.14 -10.97
CA LEU A 318 -8.18 -12.26 -11.44
C LEU A 318 -8.79 -11.00 -12.05
N HIS A 319 -8.20 -9.85 -11.77
CA HIS A 319 -8.61 -8.56 -12.29
C HIS A 319 -7.43 -7.90 -13.01
N GLU A 320 -7.63 -7.48 -14.26
CA GLU A 320 -6.65 -6.68 -15.00
C GLU A 320 -6.73 -5.21 -14.57
N ASP A 321 -5.58 -4.66 -14.14
CA ASP A 321 -5.48 -3.27 -13.70
C ASP A 321 -4.93 -2.34 -14.79
N THR A 322 -4.55 -2.87 -15.96
CA THR A 322 -3.98 -2.10 -17.08
C THR A 322 -4.95 -1.96 -18.27
N ASN A 323 -5.24 -0.70 -18.61
CA ASN A 323 -5.93 -0.12 -19.77
C ASN A 323 -6.74 -1.07 -20.72
N PRO A 324 -8.07 -0.93 -20.84
CA PRO A 324 -8.93 -1.76 -21.71
C PRO A 324 -8.74 -1.54 -23.22
N GLY A 325 -7.75 -0.74 -23.63
CA GLY A 325 -7.45 -0.45 -25.04
C GLY A 325 -6.67 -1.55 -25.77
N SER A 326 -6.15 -2.54 -25.04
CA SER A 326 -5.60 -3.77 -25.62
C SER A 326 -6.47 -4.95 -25.23
N ALA A 327 -7.75 -4.93 -25.63
CA ALA A 327 -8.52 -6.15 -25.74
C ALA A 327 -7.83 -7.06 -26.76
N ARG A 328 -6.85 -7.85 -26.32
CA ARG A 328 -6.58 -9.11 -26.98
C ARG A 328 -7.79 -9.96 -26.66
N ASP A 329 -8.52 -10.38 -27.68
CA ASP A 329 -9.63 -11.34 -27.55
C ASP A 329 -9.20 -12.68 -26.90
N SER A 330 -7.90 -12.83 -26.62
CA SER A 330 -7.30 -13.96 -25.93
C SER A 330 -6.48 -13.47 -24.71
N HIS A 331 -6.95 -13.80 -23.51
CA HIS A 331 -6.19 -13.61 -22.27
C HIS A 331 -5.12 -14.71 -22.17
N PRO A 332 -3.88 -14.39 -21.74
CA PRO A 332 -2.88 -15.41 -21.53
C PRO A 332 -3.31 -16.38 -20.43
N THR A 333 -2.81 -17.61 -20.47
CA THR A 333 -3.10 -18.62 -19.45
C THR A 333 -2.34 -18.29 -18.17
N TYR A 334 -3.04 -18.02 -17.07
CA TYR A 334 -2.43 -17.70 -15.78
C TYR A 334 -2.23 -18.93 -14.91
N VAL A 335 -1.17 -18.91 -14.11
CA VAL A 335 -0.90 -19.92 -13.07
C VAL A 335 -1.05 -19.26 -11.72
N VAL A 336 -1.89 -19.83 -10.86
CA VAL A 336 -2.04 -19.41 -9.47
C VAL A 336 -1.40 -20.44 -8.56
N THR A 337 -0.64 -19.96 -7.59
CA THR A 337 0.06 -20.82 -6.65
C THR A 337 -0.26 -20.41 -5.22
N LEU A 338 -0.24 -21.37 -4.30
CA LEU A 338 -0.27 -21.13 -2.86
C LEU A 338 0.97 -21.76 -2.24
N THR A 339 1.75 -20.96 -1.51
CA THR A 339 2.96 -21.43 -0.84
C THR A 339 3.04 -20.98 0.62
N ASP A 340 3.76 -21.76 1.42
CA ASP A 340 4.02 -21.53 2.85
C ASP A 340 5.55 -21.46 3.08
N PRO A 341 6.11 -20.25 3.26
CA PRO A 341 7.53 -20.07 3.52
C PRO A 341 7.93 -20.35 4.98
N ASP A 342 6.96 -20.65 5.86
CA ASP A 342 7.18 -20.83 7.30
C ASP A 342 7.16 -22.31 7.69
N ALA A 343 6.95 -23.26 6.77
CA ALA A 343 6.85 -24.67 7.12
C ALA A 343 8.20 -25.25 7.61
N PRO A 344 8.24 -26.09 8.67
CA PRO A 344 7.15 -26.47 9.58
C PRO A 344 6.81 -25.43 10.65
N SER A 345 7.70 -24.48 10.92
CA SER A 345 7.50 -23.39 11.86
C SER A 345 8.31 -22.17 11.42
N ARG A 346 7.79 -20.96 11.62
CA ARG A 346 8.47 -19.71 11.22
C ARG A 346 9.88 -19.57 11.81
N ASP A 347 10.09 -20.02 13.04
CA ASP A 347 11.40 -19.94 13.72
C ASP A 347 12.44 -20.92 13.15
N ASN A 348 11.99 -21.96 12.44
CA ASN A 348 12.84 -22.98 11.84
C ASN A 348 12.18 -23.54 10.56
N PRO A 349 12.19 -22.77 9.45
CA PRO A 349 11.41 -23.07 8.25
C PRO A 349 12.10 -24.10 7.35
N LYS A 350 12.56 -25.22 7.90
CA LYS A 350 13.32 -26.27 7.18
C LYS A 350 12.58 -26.97 6.04
N TRP A 351 11.27 -26.75 5.90
CA TRP A 351 10.46 -27.29 4.78
C TRP A 351 10.07 -26.19 3.78
N SER A 352 10.53 -24.97 4.02
CA SER A 352 10.27 -23.82 3.18
C SER A 352 11.00 -23.93 1.84
N GLU A 353 10.37 -23.59 0.71
CA GLU A 353 8.94 -23.26 0.60
C GLU A 353 8.09 -24.52 0.43
N MET A 354 6.94 -24.60 1.12
CA MET A 354 5.99 -25.71 0.96
C MET A 354 4.95 -25.36 -0.11
N CYS A 355 4.82 -26.21 -1.13
CA CYS A 355 3.82 -26.08 -2.19
C CYS A 355 2.45 -26.60 -1.73
N HIS A 356 1.52 -25.68 -1.47
CA HIS A 356 0.16 -26.00 -1.05
C HIS A 356 -0.79 -26.18 -2.23
N TRP A 357 -0.63 -25.42 -3.31
CA TRP A 357 -1.53 -25.49 -4.46
C TRP A 357 -0.87 -24.94 -5.72
N ILE A 358 -1.17 -25.57 -6.86
CA ILE A 358 -0.88 -25.03 -8.20
C ILE A 358 -2.13 -25.25 -9.03
N ALA A 359 -2.74 -24.14 -9.46
CA ALA A 359 -3.93 -24.12 -10.29
C ALA A 359 -3.63 -23.37 -11.59
N THR A 360 -4.23 -23.84 -12.68
CA THR A 360 -4.13 -23.24 -14.00
C THR A 360 -5.51 -22.91 -14.56
N ASN A 361 -5.54 -22.26 -15.72
CA ASN A 361 -6.78 -21.95 -16.44
C ASN A 361 -7.74 -21.06 -15.62
N VAL A 362 -7.16 -20.13 -14.86
CA VAL A 362 -7.91 -19.14 -14.09
C VAL A 362 -8.40 -18.05 -15.03
N SER A 363 -9.71 -17.93 -15.16
CA SER A 363 -10.33 -16.89 -15.98
C SER A 363 -10.09 -15.50 -15.40
N VAL A 364 -9.62 -14.58 -16.25
CA VAL A 364 -9.62 -13.15 -15.94
C VAL A 364 -11.05 -12.65 -15.98
N ILE A 365 -11.47 -11.99 -14.90
CA ILE A 365 -12.71 -11.22 -14.90
C ILE A 365 -12.33 -9.83 -15.41
N PRO A 366 -12.83 -9.41 -16.59
CA PRO A 366 -12.65 -8.03 -17.02
C PRO A 366 -13.34 -7.13 -16.02
N ARG A 367 -12.58 -6.48 -15.14
CA ARG A 367 -13.06 -5.29 -14.45
C ARG A 367 -12.90 -4.14 -15.42
N THR A 368 -13.99 -3.80 -16.11
CA THR A 368 -14.11 -2.47 -16.71
C THR A 368 -14.24 -1.46 -15.57
N PHE A 369 -13.11 -0.95 -15.08
CA PHE A 369 -13.10 0.33 -14.39
C PHE A 369 -13.35 1.42 -15.44
N SER A 370 -14.62 1.61 -15.80
CA SER A 370 -14.99 2.76 -16.60
C SER A 370 -14.88 3.99 -15.73
N ILE A 371 -14.15 5.01 -16.21
CA ILE A 371 -14.23 6.37 -15.69
C ILE A 371 -15.54 7.07 -16.12
N LEU A 372 -16.55 6.34 -16.62
CA LEU A 372 -17.86 6.84 -17.00
C LEU A 372 -18.95 5.89 -16.47
N PRO A 373 -20.15 6.37 -16.12
CA PRO A 373 -21.28 5.48 -15.85
C PRO A 373 -21.60 4.67 -17.10
N LEU A 374 -21.40 3.36 -17.04
CA LEU A 374 -22.10 2.47 -17.96
C LEU A 374 -23.58 2.46 -17.53
N PRO A 375 -24.54 2.50 -18.47
CA PRO A 375 -25.95 2.29 -18.15
C PRO A 375 -26.08 0.99 -17.33
N GLU A 376 -26.85 1.03 -16.24
CA GLU A 376 -27.13 -0.13 -15.36
C GLU A 376 -27.68 -1.36 -16.11
N HIS A 377 -28.04 -1.21 -17.38
CA HIS A 377 -28.57 -2.27 -18.23
C HIS A 377 -27.55 -3.33 -18.68
N ASP A 378 -26.24 -3.10 -18.52
CA ASP A 378 -25.19 -4.08 -18.88
C ASP A 378 -24.21 -4.40 -17.73
N LEU A 379 -24.55 -4.01 -16.49
CA LEU A 379 -23.82 -4.49 -15.31
C LEU A 379 -24.25 -5.93 -15.02
N VAL A 380 -23.53 -6.88 -15.61
CA VAL A 380 -23.60 -8.28 -15.18
C VAL A 380 -22.97 -8.34 -13.80
N GLU A 381 -23.79 -8.54 -12.76
CA GLU A 381 -23.30 -8.95 -11.45
C GLU A 381 -22.63 -10.30 -11.64
N TYR A 382 -21.30 -10.32 -11.80
CA TYR A 382 -20.54 -11.56 -11.94
C TYR A 382 -20.62 -12.30 -10.61
N ASN A 383 -21.57 -13.24 -10.52
CA ASN A 383 -21.64 -14.19 -9.44
C ASN A 383 -20.34 -15.01 -9.46
N LEU A 384 -19.50 -14.86 -8.43
CA LEU A 384 -18.32 -15.70 -8.18
C LEU A 384 -18.64 -17.21 -8.11
N LYS A 385 -19.93 -17.59 -8.15
CA LYS A 385 -20.44 -18.96 -8.14
C LYS A 385 -20.52 -19.62 -9.52
N ASP A 386 -20.40 -18.85 -10.61
CA ASP A 386 -20.55 -19.37 -12.00
C ASP A 386 -19.23 -19.59 -12.73
N HIS A 387 -18.08 -19.45 -12.04
CA HIS A 387 -16.78 -19.68 -12.65
C HIS A 387 -16.35 -21.15 -12.53
N SER A 388 -15.87 -21.69 -13.65
CA SER A 388 -15.23 -23.00 -13.72
C SER A 388 -14.16 -23.12 -12.64
N SER A 389 -14.21 -24.19 -11.85
CA SER A 389 -13.12 -24.56 -10.95
C SER A 389 -11.81 -24.58 -11.75
N PRO A 390 -10.74 -23.92 -11.28
CA PRO A 390 -9.45 -23.96 -11.98
C PRO A 390 -8.95 -25.40 -12.11
N ASP A 391 -8.13 -25.65 -13.13
CA ASP A 391 -7.55 -26.96 -13.36
C ASP A 391 -6.36 -27.15 -12.42
N ASP A 392 -6.55 -28.02 -11.42
CA ASP A 392 -5.52 -28.35 -10.43
C ASP A 392 -4.36 -29.11 -11.08
N VAL A 393 -3.18 -28.50 -11.05
CA VAL A 393 -1.90 -29.16 -11.42
C VAL A 393 -1.30 -29.85 -10.20
N ILE A 394 -1.41 -29.21 -9.04
CA ILE A 394 -1.17 -29.81 -7.72
C ILE A 394 -2.44 -29.57 -6.92
N GLU A 395 -3.05 -30.63 -6.39
CA GLU A 395 -4.27 -30.55 -5.58
C GLU A 395 -4.11 -29.60 -4.39
N TYR A 396 -5.17 -28.86 -4.07
CA TYR A 396 -5.18 -27.93 -2.94
C TYR A 396 -4.95 -28.66 -1.60
N LYS A 397 -3.85 -28.33 -0.93
CA LYS A 397 -3.58 -28.75 0.45
C LYS A 397 -3.96 -27.60 1.39
N PRO A 398 -4.96 -27.77 2.28
CA PRO A 398 -5.42 -26.68 3.12
C PRO A 398 -4.31 -26.20 4.07
N PRO A 399 -4.22 -24.88 4.32
CA PRO A 399 -3.42 -24.31 5.40
C PRO A 399 -3.75 -24.97 6.74
N GLY A 400 -2.70 -25.35 7.46
CA GLY A 400 -2.81 -26.15 8.68
C GLY A 400 -1.47 -26.23 9.38
N PRO A 401 -0.97 -25.10 9.93
CA PRO A 401 0.30 -25.09 10.64
C PRO A 401 0.25 -26.09 11.79
N PRO A 402 1.36 -26.79 12.10
CA PRO A 402 1.40 -27.72 13.21
C PRO A 402 1.02 -27.05 14.54
N PRO A 403 0.51 -27.81 15.53
CA PRO A 403 0.24 -27.24 16.84
C PRO A 403 1.50 -26.59 17.43
N GLU A 404 1.31 -25.45 18.12
CA GLU A 404 2.38 -24.73 18.84
C GLU A 404 3.46 -24.08 17.96
N THR A 405 3.32 -24.04 16.63
CA THR A 405 4.29 -23.37 15.73
C THR A 405 3.94 -21.92 15.42
N GLY A 406 2.88 -21.38 16.03
CA GLY A 406 2.42 -20.02 15.82
C GLY A 406 1.66 -19.84 14.51
N LYS A 407 1.70 -18.62 13.96
CA LYS A 407 1.05 -18.28 12.68
C LYS A 407 2.05 -18.49 11.55
N HIS A 408 1.58 -19.09 10.46
CA HIS A 408 2.33 -19.21 9.20
C HIS A 408 1.78 -18.22 8.18
N ARG A 409 2.66 -17.76 7.30
CA ARG A 409 2.33 -17.02 6.10
C ARG A 409 1.89 -17.99 5.01
N TYR A 410 0.78 -17.67 4.35
CA TYR A 410 0.30 -18.40 3.18
C TYR A 410 0.16 -17.41 2.05
N VAL A 411 0.96 -17.58 1.01
CA VAL A 411 1.17 -16.58 -0.03
C VAL A 411 0.58 -17.09 -1.32
N PHE A 412 -0.38 -16.33 -1.87
CA PHE A 412 -0.88 -16.58 -3.22
C PHE A 412 -0.13 -15.73 -4.23
N LEU A 413 0.30 -16.35 -5.32
CA LEU A 413 1.02 -15.69 -6.40
C LEU A 413 0.40 -16.05 -7.74
N VAL A 414 0.40 -15.08 -8.66
CA VAL A 414 -0.10 -15.23 -10.03
C VAL A 414 1.06 -15.04 -10.99
N PHE A 415 1.23 -16.00 -11.90
CA PHE A 415 2.24 -15.94 -12.94
C PHE A 415 1.59 -15.88 -14.32
N ALA A 416 2.13 -15.01 -15.16
CA ALA A 416 1.86 -14.95 -16.58
C ALA A 416 3.03 -15.58 -17.36
N PRO A 417 2.77 -16.35 -18.42
CA PRO A 417 3.83 -16.92 -19.24
C PRO A 417 4.59 -15.79 -19.95
N LYS A 418 5.93 -15.84 -19.94
CA LYS A 418 6.80 -14.80 -20.53
C LYS A 418 6.51 -14.54 -22.02
N ASN A 419 6.06 -15.56 -22.75
CA ASN A 419 5.69 -15.47 -24.16
C ASN A 419 4.23 -14.99 -24.38
N GLY A 420 3.46 -14.80 -23.30
CA GLY A 420 2.05 -14.39 -23.35
C GLY A 420 1.16 -15.40 -24.07
N THR A 421 1.50 -16.69 -24.06
CA THR A 421 0.70 -17.72 -24.72
C THR A 421 -0.70 -17.84 -24.12
N THR A 422 -1.66 -18.16 -24.97
CA THR A 422 -3.05 -18.44 -24.61
C THR A 422 -3.35 -19.94 -24.72
N GLU A 423 -2.36 -20.73 -25.12
CA GLU A 423 -2.44 -22.20 -25.15
C GLU A 423 -2.38 -22.77 -23.73
N ALA A 424 -2.91 -23.99 -23.56
CA ALA A 424 -2.83 -24.70 -22.30
C ALA A 424 -1.35 -24.91 -21.90
N LEU A 425 -1.02 -24.54 -20.66
CA LEU A 425 0.35 -24.69 -20.16
C LEU A 425 0.59 -26.14 -19.73
N HIS A 426 1.63 -26.76 -20.30
CA HIS A 426 2.09 -28.08 -19.88
C HIS A 426 3.17 -27.93 -18.81
N LEU A 427 2.75 -27.69 -17.57
CA LEU A 427 3.66 -27.51 -16.43
C LEU A 427 4.26 -28.84 -15.96
N SER A 428 5.54 -28.82 -15.58
CA SER A 428 6.15 -29.94 -14.86
C SER A 428 5.71 -29.90 -13.40
N VAL A 429 5.13 -31.01 -12.94
CA VAL A 429 4.65 -31.14 -11.57
C VAL A 429 5.83 -31.34 -10.61
N PRO A 430 5.93 -30.57 -9.51
CA PRO A 430 6.88 -30.84 -8.43
C PRO A 430 6.82 -32.29 -7.96
N LYS A 431 7.98 -32.95 -7.84
CA LYS A 431 8.04 -34.35 -7.35
C LYS A 431 7.54 -34.47 -5.92
N ASN A 432 7.79 -33.45 -5.10
CA ASN A 432 7.39 -33.34 -3.71
C ASN A 432 6.87 -31.92 -3.44
N ARG A 433 6.04 -31.77 -2.41
CA ARG A 433 5.54 -30.44 -1.98
C ARG A 433 6.57 -29.64 -1.20
N GLN A 434 7.43 -30.32 -0.44
CA GLN A 434 8.53 -29.70 0.28
C GLN A 434 9.56 -29.16 -0.71
N HIS A 435 10.03 -27.93 -0.48
CA HIS A 435 10.97 -27.22 -1.35
C HIS A 435 10.53 -27.14 -2.82
N TRP A 436 9.23 -27.21 -3.08
CA TRP A 436 8.69 -27.36 -4.44
C TRP A 436 9.33 -28.51 -5.25
N GLY A 437 9.87 -29.53 -4.57
CA GLY A 437 10.53 -30.67 -5.20
C GLY A 437 11.91 -30.39 -5.78
N THR A 438 12.50 -29.22 -5.55
CA THR A 438 13.86 -28.85 -5.97
C THR A 438 14.93 -29.61 -5.19
N GLY A 439 14.65 -29.92 -3.92
CA GLY A 439 15.58 -30.59 -3.01
C GLY A 439 16.53 -29.63 -2.29
N GLU A 440 16.47 -28.33 -2.56
CA GLU A 440 17.27 -27.30 -1.90
C GLU A 440 16.46 -26.62 -0.79
N GLU A 441 17.07 -26.41 0.38
CA GLU A 441 16.42 -25.71 1.48
C GLU A 441 16.19 -24.23 1.11
N GLY A 442 14.95 -23.74 1.27
CA GLY A 442 14.54 -22.44 0.76
C GLY A 442 14.22 -22.42 -0.75
N GLY A 443 14.42 -23.54 -1.47
CA GLY A 443 13.99 -23.68 -2.85
C GLY A 443 12.47 -23.63 -2.96
N GLY A 444 11.95 -22.78 -3.83
CA GLY A 444 10.55 -22.40 -3.80
C GLY A 444 9.94 -22.01 -5.13
N VAL A 445 8.94 -21.13 -5.07
CA VAL A 445 8.32 -20.57 -6.27
C VAL A 445 9.31 -19.72 -7.09
N ARG A 446 10.28 -19.14 -6.38
CA ARG A 446 11.50 -18.54 -6.90
C ARG A 446 12.51 -19.67 -7.03
N ASN A 447 12.93 -20.00 -8.25
CA ASN A 447 14.00 -20.98 -8.47
C ASN A 447 15.27 -20.54 -7.75
#